data_AF-A0A7V5R8I5-F1
#
_entry.id   AF-A0A7V5R8I5-F1
#
_cell.length_a   1.000
_cell.length_b   1.000
_cell.length_c   1.000
_cell.angle_alpha   90.00
_cell.angle_beta   90.00
_cell.angle_gamma   90.00
#
_symmetry.space_group_name_H-M   'P 1'
#
loop_
_entity.id
_entity.type
_entity.pdbx_description
1 polymer ?
#
loop_
_entity_poly.entity_id
_entity_poly.type
_entity_poly.pdbx_seq_one_letter_code
_entity_poly.pdbx_strand_id
1 'polypeptide(L)'
;MIMQTDLECLVCFVRQALAAARLSTEDSQLRRRVVDETGCMLSRVDLERTPPENAVFLYRLIAEITGKQDPFKELKHTSNVFALSLYDSISSQVEAARDPLR
;
A
#
# COMPACT_ATOMS: atom_id res chain seq x y z
N MET A 1 -0.01 -0.20 23.61
CA MET A 1 -1.19 -0.75 22.89
C MET A 1 -0.75 -1.08 21.49
N ILE A 2 -0.88 -2.33 21.05
CA ILE A 2 -0.64 -2.70 19.65
C ILE A 2 -1.86 -2.25 18.85
N MET A 3 -1.65 -1.64 17.68
CA MET A 3 -2.73 -1.20 16.79
C MET A 3 -3.42 -2.42 16.17
N GLN A 4 -4.68 -2.67 16.54
CA GLN A 4 -5.52 -3.73 16.00
C GLN A 4 -6.31 -3.25 14.78
N THR A 5 -6.87 -4.19 14.02
CA THR A 5 -7.75 -3.85 12.89
C THR A 5 -9.09 -3.38 13.40
N ASP A 6 -9.55 -2.23 12.91
CA ASP A 6 -10.86 -1.67 13.23
C ASP A 6 -11.78 -1.63 12.00
N LEU A 7 -12.98 -1.06 12.16
CA LEU A 7 -13.96 -0.96 11.08
C LEU A 7 -13.50 -0.01 9.95
N GLU A 8 -12.69 1.01 10.26
CA GLU A 8 -12.14 1.91 9.25
C GLU A 8 -11.13 1.18 8.37
N CYS A 9 -10.38 0.23 8.94
CA CYS A 9 -9.45 -0.62 8.21
C CYS A 9 -10.16 -1.46 7.14
N LEU A 10 -11.37 -1.98 7.41
CA LEU A 10 -12.13 -2.77 6.42
C LEU A 10 -12.48 -1.93 5.18
N VAL A 11 -12.90 -0.68 5.38
CA VAL A 11 -13.17 0.26 4.29
C VAL A 11 -11.87 0.65 3.57
N CYS A 12 -10.79 0.83 4.33
CA CYS A 12 -9.47 1.14 3.79
C CYS A 12 -8.96 0.01 2.88
N PHE A 13 -9.14 -1.25 3.23
CA PHE A 13 -8.73 -2.38 2.41
C PHE A 13 -9.38 -2.38 1.03
N VAL A 14 -10.68 -2.06 0.93
CA VAL A 14 -11.35 -1.96 -0.39
C VAL A 14 -10.75 -0.82 -1.23
N ARG A 15 -10.48 0.33 -0.61
CA ARG A 15 -9.85 1.47 -1.29
C ARG A 15 -8.43 1.12 -1.77
N GLN A 16 -7.65 0.46 -0.92
CA GLN A 16 -6.30 0.00 -1.24
C GLN A 16 -6.33 -1.05 -2.37
N ALA A 17 -7.28 -1.98 -2.35
CA ALA A 17 -7.45 -2.99 -3.37
C ALA A 17 -7.64 -2.37 -4.76
N LEU A 18 -8.56 -1.40 -4.86
CA LEU A 18 -8.83 -0.72 -6.12
C LEU A 18 -7.63 0.12 -6.57
N ALA A 19 -6.97 0.83 -5.67
CA ALA A 19 -5.78 1.63 -6.00
C ALA A 19 -4.64 0.75 -6.54
N ALA A 20 -4.35 -0.37 -5.86
CA ALA A 20 -3.34 -1.32 -6.29
C ALA A 20 -3.72 -2.00 -7.61
N ALA A 21 -4.99 -2.40 -7.79
CA ALA A 21 -5.46 -2.98 -9.05
C ALA A 21 -5.28 -2.03 -10.24
N ARG A 22 -5.47 -0.73 -10.05
CA ARG A 22 -5.23 0.29 -11.07
C ARG A 22 -3.76 0.36 -11.48
N LEU A 23 -2.84 0.19 -10.53
CA LEU A 23 -1.40 0.13 -10.82
C LEU A 23 -0.98 -1.21 -11.46
N SER A 24 -1.73 -2.29 -11.21
CA SER A 24 -1.40 -3.63 -11.70
C SER A 24 -1.82 -3.89 -13.14
N THR A 25 -2.96 -3.35 -13.59
CA THR A 25 -3.54 -3.67 -14.90
C THR A 25 -4.49 -2.58 -15.38
N GLU A 26 -4.65 -2.44 -16.71
CA GLU A 26 -5.68 -1.61 -17.34
C GLU A 26 -7.01 -2.34 -17.59
N ASP A 27 -7.04 -3.66 -17.40
CA ASP A 27 -8.24 -4.47 -17.61
C ASP A 27 -9.29 -4.20 -16.52
N SER A 28 -10.41 -3.59 -16.95
CA SER A 28 -11.54 -3.28 -16.08
C SER A 28 -12.19 -4.52 -15.43
N GLN A 29 -12.17 -5.68 -16.09
CA GLN A 29 -12.73 -6.92 -15.54
C GLN A 29 -11.86 -7.46 -14.41
N LEU A 30 -10.54 -7.43 -14.58
CA LEU A 30 -9.60 -7.82 -13.51
C LEU A 30 -9.69 -6.86 -12.32
N ARG A 31 -9.78 -5.54 -12.57
CA ARG A 31 -9.98 -4.54 -11.50
C ARG A 31 -11.28 -4.80 -10.72
N ARG A 32 -12.37 -5.11 -11.44
CA ARG A 32 -13.65 -5.46 -10.81
C ARG A 32 -13.53 -6.71 -9.94
N ARG A 33 -12.88 -7.75 -10.48
CA ARG A 33 -12.66 -9.01 -9.75
C ARG A 33 -11.85 -8.81 -8.48
N VAL A 34 -10.81 -7.97 -8.48
CA VAL A 34 -10.06 -7.62 -7.27
C VAL A 34 -10.98 -7.05 -6.19
N VAL A 35 -11.87 -6.12 -6.54
CA VAL A 35 -12.78 -5.50 -5.57
C VAL A 35 -13.80 -6.51 -5.03
N ASP A 36 -14.39 -7.32 -5.91
CA ASP A 36 -15.38 -8.35 -5.50
C ASP A 36 -14.74 -9.37 -4.54
N GLU A 37 -13.56 -9.89 -4.87
CA GLU A 37 -12.84 -10.85 -4.02
C GLU A 37 -12.34 -10.22 -2.71
N THR A 38 -11.99 -8.92 -2.74
CA THR A 38 -11.68 -8.18 -1.50
C THR A 38 -12.90 -8.12 -0.59
N GLY A 39 -14.10 -7.87 -1.15
CA GLY A 39 -15.34 -7.91 -0.38
C GLY A 39 -15.59 -9.26 0.29
N CYS A 40 -15.33 -10.37 -0.42
CA CYS A 40 -15.37 -11.72 0.15
C CYS A 40 -14.34 -11.90 1.29
N MET A 41 -13.12 -11.40 1.10
CA MET A 41 -12.05 -11.46 2.11
C MET A 41 -12.44 -10.74 3.41
N LEU A 42 -13.14 -9.59 3.34
CA LEU A 42 -13.49 -8.81 4.54
C LEU A 42 -14.26 -9.61 5.60
N SER A 43 -15.10 -10.55 5.17
CA SER A 43 -15.85 -11.43 6.09
C SER A 43 -14.98 -12.36 6.93
N ARG A 44 -13.70 -12.50 6.58
CA ARG A 44 -12.72 -13.40 7.21
C ARG A 44 -11.56 -12.66 7.87
N VAL A 45 -11.61 -11.33 7.91
CA VAL A 45 -10.57 -10.51 8.53
C VAL A 45 -10.56 -10.74 10.04
N ASP A 46 -9.39 -11.02 10.59
CA ASP A 46 -9.17 -11.19 12.01
C ASP A 46 -8.90 -9.82 12.65
N LEU A 47 -9.84 -9.32 13.45
CA LEU A 47 -9.73 -7.99 14.06
C LEU A 47 -8.64 -7.91 15.14
N GLU A 48 -8.24 -9.05 15.71
CA GLU A 48 -7.17 -9.10 16.71
C GLU A 48 -5.77 -8.91 16.08
N ARG A 49 -5.66 -9.11 14.76
CA ARG A 49 -4.44 -8.83 13.99
C ARG A 49 -4.32 -7.36 13.66
N THR A 50 -3.08 -6.94 13.44
CA THR A 50 -2.79 -5.59 12.95
C THR A 50 -3.27 -5.44 11.49
N PRO A 51 -3.64 -4.21 11.07
CA PRO A 51 -4.01 -3.97 9.67
C PRO A 51 -2.95 -4.41 8.65
N PRO A 52 -1.63 -4.20 8.88
CA PRO A 52 -0.60 -4.70 7.98
C PRO A 52 -0.57 -6.23 7.84
N GLU A 53 -0.78 -6.99 8.91
CA GLU A 53 -0.83 -8.46 8.84
C GLU A 53 -2.02 -8.93 8.00
N ASN A 54 -3.18 -8.30 8.15
CA ASN A 54 -4.35 -8.58 7.31
C ASN A 54 -4.13 -8.15 5.84
N ALA A 55 -3.44 -7.04 5.60
CA ALA A 55 -3.16 -6.55 4.25
C ALA A 55 -2.26 -7.50 3.43
N VAL A 56 -1.50 -8.39 4.06
CA VAL A 56 -0.72 -9.42 3.34
C VAL A 56 -1.63 -10.27 2.45
N PHE A 57 -2.79 -10.69 2.97
CA PHE A 57 -3.76 -11.47 2.19
C PHE A 57 -4.35 -10.67 1.03
N LEU A 58 -4.59 -9.37 1.25
CA LEU A 58 -5.09 -8.48 0.22
C LEU A 58 -4.11 -8.36 -0.96
N TYR A 59 -2.83 -8.11 -0.69
CA TYR A 59 -1.82 -7.97 -1.74
C TYR A 59 -1.55 -9.29 -2.47
N ARG A 60 -1.65 -10.42 -1.77
CA ARG A 60 -1.57 -11.75 -2.39
C ARG A 60 -2.73 -11.95 -3.38
N LEU A 61 -3.95 -11.64 -2.97
CA LEU A 61 -5.14 -11.73 -3.81
C LEU A 61 -5.00 -10.87 -5.08
N ILE A 62 -4.51 -9.64 -4.95
CA ILE A 62 -4.27 -8.74 -6.09
C ILE A 62 -3.26 -9.36 -7.06
N ALA A 63 -2.13 -9.88 -6.56
CA ALA A 63 -1.11 -10.50 -7.39
C ALA A 63 -1.63 -11.75 -8.11
N GLU A 64 -2.43 -12.58 -7.44
CA GLU A 64 -3.04 -13.78 -8.02
C GLU A 64 -4.04 -13.45 -9.14
N ILE A 65 -4.85 -12.40 -8.98
CA ILE A 65 -5.85 -11.99 -9.99
C ILE A 65 -5.19 -11.27 -11.18
N THR A 66 -4.23 -10.38 -10.90
CA THR A 66 -3.67 -9.48 -11.93
C THR A 66 -2.39 -10.01 -12.58
N GLY A 67 -1.75 -11.03 -11.99
CA GLY A 67 -0.43 -11.52 -12.39
C GLY A 67 0.73 -10.57 -12.05
N LYS A 68 0.45 -9.41 -11.43
CA LYS A 68 1.46 -8.39 -11.10
C LYS A 68 1.90 -8.56 -9.63
N GLN A 69 3.15 -8.99 -9.43
CA GLN A 69 3.71 -9.24 -8.09
C GLN A 69 3.97 -7.97 -7.28
N ASP A 70 4.51 -6.91 -7.91
CA ASP A 70 4.69 -5.61 -7.28
C ASP A 70 3.96 -4.53 -8.09
N PRO A 71 2.73 -4.15 -7.68
CA PRO A 71 1.98 -3.07 -8.32
C PRO A 71 2.71 -1.72 -8.28
N PHE A 72 3.55 -1.51 -7.27
CA PHE A 72 4.14 -0.21 -6.98
C PHE A 72 5.55 -0.04 -7.54
N LYS A 73 6.09 -1.02 -8.27
CA LYS A 73 7.49 -1.01 -8.73
C LYS A 73 7.89 0.31 -9.40
N GLU A 74 7.11 0.76 -10.39
CA GLU A 74 7.40 1.98 -11.13
C GLU A 74 7.20 3.23 -10.26
N LEU A 75 6.14 3.26 -9.44
CA LEU A 75 5.89 4.38 -8.52
C LEU A 75 7.01 4.53 -7.49
N LYS A 76 7.52 3.41 -6.94
CA LYS A 76 8.69 3.40 -6.05
C LYS A 76 9.91 3.93 -6.76
N HIS A 77 10.13 3.55 -8.01
CA HIS A 77 11.26 4.05 -8.79
C HIS A 77 11.19 5.57 -8.97
N THR A 78 10.06 6.11 -9.45
CA THR A 78 9.87 7.55 -9.62
C THR A 78 10.00 8.30 -8.29
N SER A 79 9.43 7.77 -7.21
CA SER A 79 9.52 8.38 -5.87
C SER A 79 10.97 8.41 -5.37
N ASN A 80 11.73 7.33 -5.58
CA ASN A 80 13.13 7.26 -5.18
C ASN A 80 14.00 8.24 -5.98
N VAL A 81 13.80 8.35 -7.29
CA VAL A 81 14.50 9.33 -8.13
C VAL A 81 14.22 10.76 -7.64
N PHE A 82 12.95 11.07 -7.34
CA PHE A 82 12.58 12.37 -6.80
C PHE A 82 13.22 12.64 -5.43
N ALA A 83 13.14 11.69 -4.51
CA ALA A 83 13.76 11.83 -3.18
C ALA A 83 15.29 12.03 -3.27
N LEU A 84 15.97 11.29 -4.14
CA LEU A 84 17.41 11.44 -4.36
C LEU A 84 17.77 12.80 -4.95
N SER A 85 16.91 13.37 -5.80
CA SER A 85 17.13 14.72 -6.37
C SER A 85 17.12 15.82 -5.30
N LEU A 86 16.48 15.57 -4.16
CA LEU A 86 16.39 16.49 -3.03
C LEU A 86 17.45 16.21 -1.94
N TYR A 87 18.14 15.07 -2.02
CA TYR A 87 18.96 14.54 -0.93
C TYR A 87 20.02 15.53 -0.45
N ASP A 88 20.85 16.06 -1.36
CA ASP A 88 21.95 16.97 -0.99
C ASP A 88 21.44 18.24 -0.30
N SER A 89 20.33 18.79 -0.80
CA SER A 89 19.71 20.00 -0.25
C SER A 89 19.14 19.76 1.15
N ILE A 90 18.47 18.62 1.35
CA ILE A 90 17.90 18.26 2.66
C ILE A 90 19.02 17.92 3.65
N SER A 91 20.05 17.18 3.23
CA SER A 91 21.21 16.84 4.08
C SER A 91 21.90 18.11 4.60
N SER A 92 22.13 19.08 3.71
CA SER A 92 22.74 20.36 4.09
C SER A 92 21.92 21.13 5.13
N GLN A 93 20.59 21.09 5.02
CA GLN A 93 19.68 21.74 5.98
C GLN A 93 19.71 21.05 7.35
N VAL A 94 19.75 19.71 7.36
CA VAL A 94 19.84 18.91 8.59
C VAL A 94 21.18 19.15 9.30
N GLU A 95 22.29 19.15 8.57
CA GLU A 95 23.63 19.40 9.12
C GLU A 95 23.79 20.81 9.70
N ALA A 96 23.12 21.80 9.09
CA ALA A 96 23.12 23.18 9.56
C ALA A 96 22.11 23.44 10.70
N ALA A 97 21.23 22.48 11.02
CA ALA A 97 20.21 22.65 12.04
C ALA A 97 20.83 22.74 13.44
N ARG A 98 20.19 23.52 14.33
CA ARG A 98 20.60 23.62 15.73
C ARG A 98 20.50 22.27 16.47
N ASP A 99 19.57 21.43 16.05
CA ASP A 99 19.38 20.06 16.54
C ASP A 99 19.08 19.14 15.35
N PRO A 100 20.10 18.51 14.73
CA PRO A 100 19.94 17.69 13.52
C PRO A 100 19.09 16.42 13.70
N LEU A 101 18.76 16.04 14.94
CA LEU A 101 17.96 14.86 15.25
C LEU A 101 16.50 15.18 15.57
N ARG A 102 16.10 16.46 15.52
CA ARG A 102 14.74 16.92 15.84
C ARG A 102 14.16 17.80 14.76
#